data_AF-A0A0D2LPW4-F1
#
_entry.id   AF-A0A0D2LPW4-F1
#
_cell.length_a   1.000
_cell.length_b   1.000
_cell.length_c   1.000
_cell.angle_alpha   90.00
_cell.angle_beta   90.00
_cell.angle_gamma   90.00
#
_symmetry.space_group_name_H-M   'P 1'
#
loop_
_entity.id
_entity.type
_entity.pdbx_description
1 polymer ?
#
loop_
_entity_poly.entity_id
_entity_poly.type
_entity_poly.pdbx_seq_one_letter_code
_entity_poly.pdbx_strand_id
1 'polypeptide(L)'
;MALPHTVVVPLTYSDYTSRRVLTTEWLDGEKLSQSKADDVGQLVNVGVICYLKQLLDTGFFHADPHPGNLIRTPDGRLAILDFGLMTEVCGRDLLSLFITNRDS
;
A
#
# COMPACT_ATOMS: atom_id res chain seq x y z
N MET A 1 -5.40 -12.28 15.14
CA MET A 1 -5.80 -10.98 15.73
C MET A 1 -6.00 -10.02 14.57
N ALA A 2 -7.24 -9.66 14.26
CA ALA A 2 -7.54 -8.75 13.17
C ALA A 2 -7.00 -7.36 13.52
N LEU A 3 -6.43 -6.64 12.53
CA LEU A 3 -5.96 -5.27 12.66
C LEU A 3 -6.98 -4.30 12.03
N PRO A 4 -8.20 -4.13 12.56
CA PRO A 4 -8.96 -2.95 12.21
C PRO A 4 -8.24 -1.76 12.86
N HIS A 5 -8.01 -0.69 12.09
CA HIS A 5 -7.48 0.62 12.52
C HIS A 5 -5.96 0.90 12.42
N THR A 6 -5.11 -0.02 11.95
CA THR A 6 -3.67 0.30 11.78
C THR A 6 -3.33 0.94 10.44
N VAL A 7 -4.21 0.84 9.43
CA VAL A 7 -4.02 1.42 8.09
C VAL A 7 -5.09 2.46 7.80
N VAL A 8 -4.69 3.56 7.16
CA VAL A 8 -5.57 4.61 6.67
C VAL A 8 -5.30 4.87 5.18
N VAL A 9 -6.37 5.11 4.44
CA VAL A 9 -6.34 5.51 3.03
C VAL A 9 -7.07 6.84 2.95
N PRO A 10 -6.50 7.88 2.33
CA PRO A 10 -7.14 9.18 2.27
C PRO A 10 -8.42 9.12 1.45
N LEU A 11 -9.44 9.85 1.86
CA LEU A 11 -10.65 10.00 1.06
C LEU A 11 -10.33 10.66 -0.28
N THR A 12 -10.96 10.21 -1.36
CA THR A 12 -10.81 10.84 -2.68
C THR A 12 -11.90 11.88 -2.88
N TYR A 13 -11.52 13.08 -3.31
CA TYR A 13 -12.48 14.12 -3.67
C TYR A 13 -12.74 14.10 -5.18
N SER A 14 -13.81 13.42 -5.59
CA SER A 14 -14.13 13.19 -7.01
C SER A 14 -14.38 14.48 -7.78
N ASP A 15 -14.99 15.50 -7.17
CA ASP A 15 -15.29 16.79 -7.82
C ASP A 15 -14.05 17.60 -8.17
N TYR A 16 -12.92 17.33 -7.50
CA TYR A 16 -11.63 17.98 -7.74
C TYR A 16 -10.63 17.06 -8.48
N THR A 17 -11.03 15.83 -8.75
CA THR A 17 -10.22 14.83 -9.46
C THR A 17 -10.53 14.87 -10.97
N SER A 18 -9.50 14.72 -11.80
CA SER A 18 -9.62 14.66 -13.26
C SER A 18 -8.68 13.59 -13.84
N ARG A 19 -8.69 13.41 -15.16
CA ARG A 19 -7.82 12.43 -15.84
C ARG A 19 -6.33 12.58 -15.50
N ARG A 20 -5.86 13.78 -15.15
CA ARG A 20 -4.44 14.08 -14.92
C ARG A 20 -4.13 14.54 -13.50
N VAL A 21 -5.13 14.63 -12.62
CA VAL A 21 -4.99 15.16 -11.27
C VAL A 21 -5.83 14.31 -10.33
N LEU A 22 -5.20 13.70 -9.33
CA LEU A 22 -5.89 13.01 -8.23
C LEU A 22 -5.88 13.93 -7.00
N THR A 23 -7.06 14.19 -6.43
CA THR A 23 -7.20 15.01 -5.23
C THR A 23 -7.73 14.16 -4.08
N THR A 24 -6.97 14.10 -2.99
CA THR A 24 -7.28 13.28 -1.82
C THR A 24 -7.23 14.10 -0.53
N GLU A 25 -7.77 13.53 0.54
CA GLU A 25 -7.63 14.03 1.91
C GLU A 25 -6.15 14.23 2.25
N TRP A 26 -5.86 15.39 2.82
CA TRP A 26 -4.56 15.67 3.38
C TRP A 26 -4.38 14.84 4.66
N LEU A 27 -3.33 14.02 4.69
CA LEU A 27 -2.95 13.25 5.86
C LEU A 27 -1.65 13.79 6.42
N ASP A 28 -1.67 14.17 7.70
CA ASP A 28 -0.47 14.56 8.42
C ASP A 28 0.39 13.33 8.77
N GLY A 29 1.70 13.54 8.77
CA GLY A 29 2.65 12.51 9.17
C GLY A 29 4.03 12.71 8.57
N GLU A 30 4.88 11.73 8.82
CA GLU A 30 6.23 11.66 8.27
C GLU A 30 6.36 10.50 7.30
N LYS A 31 7.26 10.62 6.31
CA LYS A 31 7.56 9.50 5.40
C LYS A 31 8.07 8.32 6.22
N LEU A 32 7.47 7.15 6.05
CA LEU A 32 7.86 5.95 6.80
C LEU A 32 9.34 5.61 6.56
N SER A 33 9.86 5.88 5.36
CA SER A 33 11.28 5.70 4.99
C SER A 33 12.27 6.63 5.69
N GLN A 34 11.78 7.72 6.29
CA GLN A 34 12.59 8.72 6.98
C GLN A 34 12.33 8.76 8.49
N SER A 35 11.25 8.11 8.95
CA SER A 35 10.90 8.02 10.36
C SER A 35 11.96 7.24 11.14
N LYS A 36 12.23 7.70 12.35
CA LYS A 36 13.08 7.02 13.34
C LYS A 36 12.30 6.52 14.55
N ALA A 37 10.97 6.50 14.45
CA ALA A 37 10.11 6.04 15.53
C ALA A 37 10.26 4.52 15.74
N ASP A 38 10.03 4.07 16.98
CA ASP A 38 10.25 2.68 17.36
C ASP A 38 9.22 1.71 16.74
N ASP A 39 8.08 2.22 16.27
CA ASP A 39 7.00 1.46 15.65
C ASP A 39 7.15 1.28 14.13
N VAL A 40 8.18 1.86 13.50
CA VAL A 40 8.42 1.76 12.04
C VAL A 40 8.46 0.30 11.59
N GLY A 41 9.15 -0.58 12.34
CA GLY A 41 9.22 -2.01 12.01
C GLY A 41 7.84 -2.69 12.05
N GLN A 42 6.97 -2.29 12.97
CA GLN A 42 5.61 -2.80 13.04
C GLN A 42 4.78 -2.31 11.84
N LEU A 43 4.88 -1.03 11.50
CA LEU A 43 4.17 -0.43 10.37
C LEU A 43 4.62 -1.00 9.02
N VAL A 44 5.91 -1.31 8.85
CA VAL A 44 6.41 -2.02 7.66
C VAL A 44 5.77 -3.40 7.53
N ASN A 45 5.68 -4.17 8.62
CA ASN A 45 5.02 -5.48 8.60
C ASN A 45 3.54 -5.36 8.24
N VAL A 46 2.85 -4.33 8.73
CA VAL A 46 1.46 -4.03 8.38
C VAL A 46 1.34 -3.74 6.88
N GLY A 47 2.24 -2.91 6.33
CA GLY A 47 2.30 -2.62 4.90
C GLY A 47 2.47 -3.88 4.06
N VAL A 48 3.44 -4.74 4.41
CA VAL A 48 3.68 -6.02 3.72
C VAL A 48 2.44 -6.91 3.74
N ILE A 49 1.79 -7.06 4.90
CA ILE A 49 0.55 -7.85 5.01
C ILE A 49 -0.56 -7.25 4.14
N CYS A 50 -0.71 -5.93 4.11
CA CYS A 50 -1.70 -5.26 3.27
C CYS A 50 -1.45 -5.48 1.78
N TYR A 51 -0.21 -5.33 1.31
CA TYR A 51 0.13 -5.60 -0.09
C TYR A 51 -0.06 -7.07 -0.47
N LEU A 52 0.32 -8.01 0.40
CA LEU A 52 0.11 -9.44 0.17
C LEU A 52 -1.38 -9.79 0.11
N LYS A 53 -2.22 -9.20 0.97
CA LYS A 53 -3.67 -9.37 0.90
C LYS A 53 -4.26 -8.79 -0.38
N GLN A 54 -3.81 -7.61 -0.80
CA GLN A 54 -4.24 -7.05 -2.10
C GLN A 54 -3.91 -8.02 -3.24
N LEU A 55 -2.67 -8.50 -3.29
CA LEU A 55 -2.21 -9.46 -4.30
C LEU A 55 -2.99 -10.78 -4.29
N LEU A 56 -3.13 -11.41 -3.11
CA LEU A 56 -3.63 -12.77 -2.98
C LEU A 56 -5.17 -12.87 -2.90
N ASP A 57 -5.82 -11.92 -2.22
CA ASP A 57 -7.27 -11.97 -1.98
C ASP A 57 -8.07 -11.20 -3.03
N THR A 58 -7.52 -10.10 -3.59
CA THR A 58 -8.26 -9.23 -4.50
C THR A 58 -7.83 -9.33 -5.95
N GLY A 59 -6.67 -9.93 -6.25
CA GLY A 59 -6.14 -10.00 -7.61
C GLY A 59 -5.74 -8.63 -8.18
N PHE A 60 -5.63 -7.59 -7.35
CA PHE A 60 -5.10 -6.29 -7.72
C PHE A 60 -3.71 -6.12 -7.10
N PHE A 61 -2.70 -5.94 -7.93
CA PHE A 61 -1.32 -5.80 -7.50
C PHE A 61 -0.83 -4.37 -7.67
N HIS A 62 -0.27 -3.83 -6.58
CA HIS A 62 0.52 -2.61 -6.61
C HIS A 62 1.97 -2.97 -6.97
N ALA A 63 2.36 -2.72 -8.23
CA ALA A 63 3.65 -3.18 -8.74
C ALA A 63 4.90 -2.46 -8.21
N ASP A 64 4.72 -1.39 -7.44
CA ASP A 64 5.82 -0.66 -6.81
C ASP A 64 5.44 -0.17 -5.40
N PRO A 65 5.62 -0.99 -4.35
CA PRO A 65 5.43 -0.56 -2.95
C PRO A 65 6.58 0.37 -2.53
N HIS A 66 6.73 1.49 -3.24
CA HIS A 66 7.78 2.46 -2.98
C HIS A 66 7.57 3.07 -1.59
N PRO A 67 8.57 3.02 -0.69
CA PRO A 67 8.45 3.56 0.66
C PRO A 67 8.09 5.05 0.73
N GLY A 68 8.24 5.79 -0.38
CA GLY A 68 7.83 7.19 -0.49
C GLY A 68 6.32 7.42 -0.47
N ASN A 69 5.50 6.39 -0.71
CA ASN A 69 4.03 6.46 -0.68
C ASN A 69 3.43 6.00 0.66
N LEU A 70 4.29 5.70 1.63
CA LEU A 70 3.91 5.29 2.97
C LEU A 70 4.20 6.41 3.97
N ILE A 71 3.17 6.83 4.68
CA ILE A 71 3.25 7.84 5.73
C ILE A 71 2.96 7.19 7.08
N ARG A 72 3.78 7.51 8.08
CA ARG A 72 3.47 7.26 9.48
C ARG A 72 2.71 8.48 10.01
N THR A 73 1.46 8.27 10.39
CA THR A 73 0.64 9.34 10.97
C THR A 73 1.02 9.58 12.45
N PRO A 74 0.76 10.77 13.01
CA PRO A 74 1.08 11.09 14.41
C PRO A 74 0.44 10.15 15.44
N ASP A 75 -0.71 9.57 15.08
CA ASP A 75 -1.47 8.62 15.91
C ASP A 75 -1.04 7.15 15.70
N GLY A 76 0.09 6.91 15.01
CA GLY A 76 0.70 5.58 14.91
C GLY A 76 0.02 4.65 13.89
N ARG A 77 -0.59 5.21 12.84
CA ARG A 77 -1.15 4.45 11.72
C ARG A 77 -0.26 4.54 10.49
N LEU A 78 -0.43 3.56 9.60
CA LEU A 78 0.17 3.55 8.27
C LEU A 78 -0.81 4.16 7.25
N ALA A 79 -0.48 5.33 6.74
CA ALA A 79 -1.16 5.94 5.61
C ALA A 79 -0.55 5.46 4.29
N ILE A 80 -1.39 4.95 3.39
CA ILE A 80 -0.99 4.52 2.05
C ILE A 80 -1.58 5.52 1.05
N LEU A 81 -0.72 6.27 0.37
CA LEU A 81 -1.13 7.39 -0.50
C LEU A 81 -1.38 7.00 -1.95
N ASP A 82 -0.65 6.01 -2.46
CA ASP A 82 -0.61 5.72 -3.90
C ASP A 82 -1.25 4.38 -4.22
N PHE A 83 -2.03 4.40 -5.29
CA PHE A 83 -2.72 3.27 -5.93
C PHE A 83 -2.58 3.38 -7.47
N GLY A 84 -1.67 4.21 -7.97
CA GLY A 84 -1.58 4.63 -9.37
C GLY A 84 -1.06 3.55 -10.33
N LEU A 85 -0.41 2.51 -9.80
CA LEU A 85 0.06 1.34 -10.56
C LEU A 85 -0.63 0.06 -10.07
N MET A 86 -1.95 0.12 -9.92
CA MET A 86 -2.77 -1.07 -9.68
C MET A 86 -3.00 -1.80 -11.01
N THR A 87 -2.49 -3.02 -11.10
CA THR A 87 -2.73 -3.94 -12.21
C THR A 87 -3.59 -5.09 -11.72
N GLU A 88 -4.60 -5.48 -12.49
CA GLU A 88 -5.34 -6.71 -12.26
C GLU A 88 -4.47 -7.91 -12.69
N VAL A 89 -4.21 -8.83 -11.77
CA VAL A 89 -3.47 -10.06 -11.98
C VAL A 89 -4.48 -11.20 -12.04
N CYS A 90 -4.65 -11.79 -13.22
CA CYS A 90 -5.53 -12.95 -13.38
C CYS A 90 -4.90 -14.16 -12.68
N GLY A 91 -5.70 -15.11 -12.18
CA GLY A 91 -5.20 -16.24 -11.36
C GLY A 91 -4.11 -17.11 -12.02
N ARG A 92 -3.96 -17.06 -13.35
CA ARG A 92 -2.85 -17.70 -14.08
C ARG A 92 -1.51 -16.96 -13.92
N ASP A 93 -1.54 -15.64 -13.75
CA ASP A 93 -0.36 -14.78 -13.60
C ASP A 93 0.18 -14.82 -12.15
N LEU A 94 -0.68 -15.09 -11.16
CA LEU A 94 -0.24 -15.36 -9.78
C LEU A 94 0.63 -16.62 -9.71
N LEU A 95 0.23 -17.69 -10.41
CA LEU A 95 1.00 -18.94 -10.45
C LEU A 95 2.37 -18.76 -11.09
N SER A 96 2.50 -17.92 -12.14
CA SER A 96 3.82 -17.65 -12.74
C SER A 96 4.74 -16.89 -11.78
N LEU A 97 4.24 -15.90 -11.03
CA LEU A 97 5.03 -15.19 -10.01
C LEU A 97 5.66 -16.12 -8.94
N PHE A 98 4.97 -17.20 -8.56
CA PHE A 98 5.46 -18.14 -7.53
C PHE A 98 6.26 -19.33 -8.10
N ILE A 99 6.14 -19.64 -9.39
CA ILE A 99 6.71 -20.86 -10.00
C ILE A 99 8.00 -20.59 -10.79
N THR A 100 8.39 -19.34 -11.09
CA THR A 100 9.61 -19.05 -11.88
C THR A 100 10.95 -19.33 -11.16
N ASN A 101 10.98 -20.13 -10.11
CA ASN A 101 12.21 -20.63 -9.49
C ASN A 101 12.26 -22.16 -9.44
N ARG A 102 11.99 -22.78 -10.59
CA ARG A 102 12.50 -24.10 -10.95
C ARG A 102 12.91 -24.01 -12.41
N ASP A 103 14.15 -23.61 -12.64
CA ASP A 103 15.01 -24.06 -13.75
C ASP A 103 16.25 -23.14 -13.76
N SER A 104 17.20 -23.45 -12.88
CA SER A 104 18.62 -23.11 -12.98
C SER A 104 19.41 -24.20 -12.28
#